data_AF-A0A5C1AER7-F1
#
_entry.id   AF-A0A5C1AER7-F1
#
_cell.length_a   1.000
_cell.length_b   1.000
_cell.length_c   1.000
_cell.angle_alpha   90.00
_cell.angle_beta   90.00
_cell.angle_gamma   90.00
#
_symmetry.space_group_name_H-M   'P 1'
#
loop_
_entity.id
_entity.type
_entity.pdbx_description
1 polymer ?
#
loop_
_entity_poly.entity_id
_entity_poly.type
_entity_poly.pdbx_seq_one_letter_code
_entity_poly.pdbx_strand_id
1 'polypeptide(L)'
;MVPISTLVASFSIMLFALATRAEKPTVRLGTVPNLRPAPRPAVGPQQVAKIKGLIAKFAELKDADFGLSPTLTGESFTPLPQLTRAHMLLLTDHKLRPSTTLKELVEIGPDAIPLLLESLDASAATKIVVRHDGNFGIMSFARELYRNPVNARETEARKWQPADPVAEFLAEGSEDKPQTSYTVTVGDACFVALGQIVGRPYHAVRYQPTACIVLNSVTNDRKFAAEVRAIWQSDDAAGTLFQSLLTDYATDGIFNGKSLDGWGRGSDFQTQAATRLLYYFPKESARLVADRLDALDVGKGKDVDDYMRRAVANRVRTEHFIPAVAWSKEPLVRAALTRVFQRTEDRRIMLAAVPGVDDTQIIRDKFEPLIRAEPADANSPYGTGHDILIALGRYTPKTARAVYEEYVRDAAAWRCISLCLVLRTVKPAWDRDLLVPMLQDTRALHEWKYQVSPARSERREYARVCDEAALTLSRNHPEFAFTLEGGHDELDRQIAAIREKLKVK
;
A
#
# COMPACT_ATOMS: atom_id res chain seq x y z
N MET A 1 28.13 -4.98 33.63
CA MET A 1 27.60 -4.45 32.34
C MET A 1 26.97 -5.63 31.62
N VAL A 2 25.65 -5.66 31.44
CA VAL A 2 25.00 -6.71 30.65
C VAL A 2 25.27 -6.41 29.18
N PRO A 3 25.72 -7.37 28.35
CA PRO A 3 25.91 -7.13 26.92
C PRO A 3 24.62 -6.62 26.29
N ILE A 4 24.70 -5.61 25.41
CA ILE A 4 23.53 -5.08 24.69
C ILE A 4 22.78 -6.21 23.97
N SER A 5 23.49 -7.21 23.46
CA SER A 5 22.92 -8.41 22.84
C SER A 5 21.99 -9.20 23.78
N THR A 6 22.32 -9.31 25.07
CA THR A 6 21.47 -10.00 26.07
C THR A 6 20.20 -9.21 26.38
N LEU A 7 20.27 -7.88 26.37
CA LEU A 7 19.12 -7.00 26.59
C LEU A 7 18.16 -7.03 25.39
N VAL A 8 18.70 -7.03 24.17
CA VAL A 8 17.93 -7.17 22.91
C VAL A 8 17.25 -8.54 22.83
N ALA A 9 17.96 -9.63 23.14
CA ALA A 9 17.37 -10.97 23.18
C ALA A 9 16.21 -11.05 24.18
N SER A 10 16.36 -10.46 25.37
CA SER A 10 15.31 -10.42 26.39
C SER A 10 14.09 -9.61 25.93
N PHE A 11 14.30 -8.50 25.22
CA PHE A 11 13.21 -7.66 24.69
C PHE A 11 12.47 -8.35 23.53
N SER A 12 13.19 -9.04 22.63
CA SER A 12 12.60 -9.87 21.58
C SER A 12 11.79 -11.02 22.17
N ILE A 13 12.32 -11.73 23.18
CA ILE A 13 11.59 -12.78 23.90
C ILE A 13 10.33 -12.19 24.57
N MET A 14 10.40 -10.99 25.13
CA MET A 14 9.23 -10.31 25.72
C MET A 14 8.17 -9.96 24.66
N LEU A 15 8.58 -9.47 23.48
CA LEU A 15 7.68 -9.22 22.35
C LEU A 15 7.02 -10.51 21.83
N PHE A 16 7.78 -11.61 21.74
CA PHE A 16 7.25 -12.93 21.38
C PHE A 16 6.32 -13.50 22.47
N ALA A 17 6.67 -13.37 23.75
CA ALA A 17 5.88 -13.87 24.89
C ALA A 17 4.58 -13.09 25.10
N LEU A 18 4.52 -11.81 24.71
CA LEU A 18 3.27 -11.05 24.72
C LEU A 18 2.25 -11.60 23.70
N ALA A 19 2.69 -12.35 22.69
CA ALA A 19 1.83 -12.95 21.67
C ALA A 19 1.26 -14.34 22.04
N THR A 20 1.71 -14.98 23.14
CA THR A 20 1.30 -16.37 23.48
C THR A 20 0.19 -16.50 24.52
N ARG A 21 -0.28 -15.40 25.15
CA ARG A 21 -1.55 -15.47 25.89
C ARG A 21 -2.67 -15.78 24.90
N ALA A 22 -3.59 -16.68 25.27
CA ALA A 22 -4.77 -17.01 24.47
C ALA A 22 -5.48 -15.72 24.03
N GLU A 23 -5.16 -15.25 22.82
CA GLU A 23 -5.67 -13.98 22.33
C GLU A 23 -7.18 -14.13 22.24
N LYS A 24 -7.90 -13.17 22.84
CA LYS A 24 -9.33 -13.07 22.62
C LYS A 24 -9.55 -13.01 21.10
N PRO A 25 -10.52 -13.74 20.55
CA PRO A 25 -10.78 -13.69 19.12
C PRO A 25 -10.98 -12.22 18.72
N THR A 26 -10.20 -11.77 17.74
CA THR A 26 -10.24 -10.39 17.22
C THR A 26 -11.15 -10.26 16.00
N VAL A 27 -11.57 -11.38 15.44
CA VAL A 27 -12.47 -11.48 14.29
C VAL A 27 -13.52 -12.56 14.51
N ARG A 28 -14.62 -12.48 13.76
CA ARG A 28 -15.69 -13.50 13.72
C ARG A 28 -16.15 -13.72 12.27
N LEU A 29 -16.68 -14.92 12.00
CA LEU A 29 -17.26 -15.22 10.70
C LEU A 29 -18.71 -14.70 10.63
N GLY A 30 -18.98 -13.87 9.63
CA GLY A 30 -20.32 -13.46 9.25
C GLY A 30 -21.02 -14.47 8.34
N THR A 31 -22.05 -14.03 7.64
CA THR A 31 -22.72 -14.85 6.63
C THR A 31 -21.86 -14.94 5.37
N VAL A 32 -21.34 -16.13 5.09
CA VAL A 32 -20.58 -16.39 3.86
C VAL A 32 -21.56 -16.42 2.68
N PRO A 33 -21.35 -15.60 1.63
CA PRO A 33 -22.20 -15.65 0.44
C PRO A 33 -22.15 -17.03 -0.21
N ASN A 34 -23.32 -17.58 -0.56
CA ASN A 34 -23.39 -18.86 -1.30
C ASN A 34 -23.21 -18.60 -2.80
N LEU A 35 -21.97 -18.33 -3.20
CA LEU A 35 -21.57 -18.17 -4.60
C LEU A 35 -20.62 -19.29 -5.00
N ARG A 36 -20.60 -19.61 -6.28
CA ARG A 36 -19.64 -20.56 -6.88
C ARG A 36 -19.00 -19.91 -8.10
N PRO A 37 -17.69 -20.10 -8.31
CA PRO A 37 -17.07 -19.62 -9.53
C PRO A 37 -17.57 -20.46 -10.71
N ALA A 38 -17.58 -19.88 -11.91
CA ALA A 38 -17.81 -20.67 -13.11
C ALA A 38 -16.72 -21.76 -13.22
N PRO A 39 -17.04 -22.97 -13.73
CA PRO A 39 -16.04 -23.98 -14.01
C PRO A 39 -14.93 -23.41 -14.91
N ARG A 40 -13.68 -23.56 -14.48
CA ARG A 40 -12.51 -23.18 -15.28
C ARG A 40 -11.97 -24.42 -16.00
N PRO A 41 -11.54 -24.28 -17.26
CA PRO A 41 -10.84 -25.37 -17.93
C PRO A 41 -9.54 -25.69 -17.16
N ALA A 42 -9.16 -26.97 -17.16
CA ALA A 42 -7.87 -27.36 -16.61
C ALA A 42 -6.73 -26.60 -17.31
N VAL A 43 -5.68 -26.28 -16.56
CA VAL A 43 -4.52 -25.56 -17.06
C VAL A 43 -3.84 -26.38 -18.15
N GLY A 44 -3.86 -25.90 -19.40
CA GLY A 44 -3.27 -26.60 -20.53
C GLY A 44 -1.74 -26.67 -20.45
N PRO A 45 -1.09 -27.61 -21.17
CA PRO A 45 0.36 -27.82 -21.12
C PRO A 45 1.20 -26.56 -21.40
N GLN A 46 0.76 -25.72 -22.34
CA GLN A 46 1.45 -24.47 -22.67
C GLN A 46 1.46 -23.49 -21.49
N GLN A 47 0.33 -23.36 -20.79
CA GLN A 47 0.21 -22.49 -19.63
C GLN A 47 1.02 -23.05 -18.45
N VAL A 48 1.03 -24.37 -18.24
CA VAL A 48 1.92 -25.04 -17.27
C VAL A 48 3.39 -24.72 -17.56
N ALA A 49 3.82 -24.86 -18.83
CA ALA A 49 5.18 -24.54 -19.23
C ALA A 49 5.53 -23.07 -19.00
N LYS A 50 4.60 -22.15 -19.29
CA LYS A 50 4.75 -20.71 -18.99
C LYS A 50 4.96 -20.47 -17.49
N ILE A 51 4.10 -21.04 -16.64
CA ILE A 51 4.18 -20.87 -15.18
C ILE A 51 5.50 -21.42 -14.65
N LYS A 52 5.91 -22.63 -15.06
CA LYS A 52 7.20 -23.21 -14.67
C LYS A 52 8.39 -22.34 -15.14
N GLY A 53 8.31 -21.79 -16.34
CA GLY A 53 9.31 -20.84 -16.86
C GLY A 53 9.40 -19.55 -16.04
N LEU A 54 8.26 -19.01 -15.58
CA LEU A 54 8.23 -17.85 -14.69
C LEU A 54 8.83 -18.17 -13.31
N ILE A 55 8.49 -19.32 -12.73
CA ILE A 55 9.08 -19.78 -11.46
C ILE A 55 10.60 -19.93 -11.59
N ALA A 56 11.09 -20.54 -12.66
CA ALA A 56 12.53 -20.69 -12.90
C ALA A 56 13.25 -19.33 -12.97
N LYS A 57 12.61 -18.30 -13.56
CA LYS A 57 13.16 -16.93 -13.60
C LYS A 57 13.31 -16.29 -12.22
N PHE A 58 12.73 -16.84 -11.15
CA PHE A 58 12.98 -16.32 -9.80
C PHE A 58 14.45 -16.44 -9.36
N ALA A 59 15.20 -17.41 -9.89
CA ALA A 59 16.65 -17.51 -9.65
C ALA A 59 17.42 -16.25 -10.10
N GLU A 60 16.84 -15.46 -11.01
CA GLU A 60 17.44 -14.24 -11.54
C GLU A 60 17.08 -12.96 -10.76
N LEU A 61 16.20 -13.05 -9.75
CA LEU A 61 15.82 -11.90 -8.93
C LEU A 61 17.03 -11.38 -8.16
N LYS A 62 17.30 -10.08 -8.26
CA LYS A 62 18.44 -9.40 -7.63
C LYS A 62 18.04 -8.22 -6.73
N ASP A 63 16.82 -7.73 -6.90
CA ASP A 63 16.29 -6.58 -6.18
C ASP A 63 15.16 -7.06 -5.27
N ALA A 64 15.08 -6.52 -4.05
CA ALA A 64 14.02 -6.85 -3.11
C ALA A 64 12.69 -6.21 -3.53
N ASP A 65 11.60 -6.93 -3.24
CA ASP A 65 10.21 -6.48 -3.39
C ASP A 65 9.48 -6.65 -2.04
N PHE A 66 8.21 -6.29 -1.96
CA PHE A 66 7.36 -6.53 -0.79
C PHE A 66 7.32 -8.03 -0.45
N GLY A 67 7.67 -8.36 0.80
CA GLY A 67 7.79 -9.74 1.28
C GLY A 67 9.16 -10.39 1.07
N LEU A 68 10.11 -9.69 0.41
CA LEU A 68 11.50 -10.09 0.21
C LEU A 68 12.49 -9.04 0.73
N SER A 69 12.01 -8.04 1.48
CA SER A 69 12.82 -6.89 1.90
C SER A 69 13.19 -6.98 3.38
N PRO A 70 14.49 -6.84 3.72
CA PRO A 70 14.94 -6.78 5.11
C PRO A 70 14.73 -5.40 5.76
N THR A 71 14.39 -4.38 4.98
CA THR A 71 14.30 -2.99 5.46
C THR A 71 12.86 -2.48 5.52
N LEU A 72 11.90 -3.26 5.01
CA LEU A 72 10.49 -2.90 4.95
C LEU A 72 9.60 -4.12 5.12
N THR A 73 8.52 -3.96 5.88
CA THR A 73 7.36 -4.84 5.93
C THR A 73 6.17 -4.12 5.32
N GLY A 74 5.48 -4.78 4.42
CA GLY A 74 4.38 -4.20 3.67
C GLY A 74 3.55 -5.26 2.96
N GLU A 75 2.51 -4.82 2.30
CA GLU A 75 1.64 -5.66 1.48
C GLU A 75 1.62 -5.10 0.06
N SER A 76 1.65 -6.00 -0.91
CA SER A 76 1.53 -5.65 -2.32
C SER A 76 0.65 -6.65 -3.03
N PHE A 77 -0.15 -6.15 -3.95
CA PHE A 77 -0.77 -6.94 -5.00
C PHE A 77 -0.23 -6.40 -6.31
N THR A 78 0.85 -7.02 -6.79
CA THR A 78 1.66 -6.50 -7.91
C THR A 78 0.89 -6.20 -9.21
N PRO A 79 -0.27 -6.83 -9.53
CA PRO A 79 -1.10 -6.39 -10.66
C PRO A 79 -1.69 -4.98 -10.50
N LEU A 80 -1.84 -4.49 -9.26
CA LEU A 80 -2.43 -3.19 -8.91
C LEU A 80 -1.48 -2.42 -7.99
N PRO A 81 -0.37 -1.87 -8.52
CA PRO A 81 0.69 -1.26 -7.71
C PRO A 81 0.19 -0.11 -6.83
N GLN A 82 -0.89 0.57 -7.21
CA GLN A 82 -1.52 1.62 -6.42
C GLN A 82 -2.15 1.13 -5.09
N LEU A 83 -2.32 -0.18 -4.91
CA LEU A 83 -2.83 -0.79 -3.67
C LEU A 83 -1.72 -1.24 -2.72
N THR A 84 -0.46 -0.96 -3.06
CA THR A 84 0.69 -1.28 -2.22
C THR A 84 0.66 -0.48 -0.93
N ARG A 85 0.93 -1.13 0.20
CA ARG A 85 0.95 -0.52 1.54
C ARG A 85 2.23 -0.86 2.27
N ALA A 86 3.01 0.16 2.62
CA ALA A 86 4.09 -0.02 3.59
C ALA A 86 3.50 0.00 5.00
N HIS A 87 3.96 -0.90 5.87
CA HIS A 87 3.56 -0.96 7.27
C HIS A 87 4.70 -0.48 8.18
N MET A 88 5.78 -1.24 8.23
CA MET A 88 6.95 -0.94 9.06
C MET A 88 8.16 -0.78 8.15
N LEU A 89 8.97 0.25 8.37
CA LEU A 89 10.09 0.55 7.49
C LEU A 89 11.23 1.26 8.23
N LEU A 90 12.47 0.98 7.83
CA LEU A 90 13.63 1.80 8.17
C LEU A 90 13.58 3.14 7.42
N LEU A 91 14.02 4.24 8.03
CA LEU A 91 14.11 5.54 7.36
C LEU A 91 15.33 5.58 6.42
N THR A 92 15.29 4.79 5.35
CA THR A 92 16.35 4.62 4.36
C THR A 92 15.77 4.48 2.96
N ASP A 93 16.62 4.52 1.94
CA ASP A 93 16.24 4.09 0.60
C ASP A 93 16.15 2.56 0.56
N HIS A 94 14.92 2.05 0.57
CA HIS A 94 14.65 0.61 0.51
C HIS A 94 15.03 -0.02 -0.83
N LYS A 95 15.24 0.78 -1.88
CA LYS A 95 15.56 0.33 -3.25
C LYS A 95 14.63 -0.77 -3.76
N LEU A 96 13.35 -0.73 -3.34
CA LEU A 96 12.37 -1.72 -3.77
C LEU A 96 12.19 -1.60 -5.28
N ARG A 97 12.28 -2.72 -5.98
CA ARG A 97 11.98 -2.79 -7.42
C ARG A 97 10.93 -3.85 -7.66
N PRO A 98 9.71 -3.46 -8.08
CA PRO A 98 8.66 -4.43 -8.40
C PRO A 98 9.15 -5.45 -9.43
N SER A 99 9.01 -6.72 -9.11
CA SER A 99 9.41 -7.81 -10.00
C SER A 99 8.36 -8.05 -11.08
N THR A 100 8.74 -7.90 -12.36
CA THR A 100 7.84 -8.21 -13.49
C THR A 100 7.48 -9.70 -13.53
N THR A 101 8.45 -10.59 -13.23
CA THR A 101 8.21 -12.03 -13.11
C THR A 101 7.19 -12.36 -12.03
N LEU A 102 7.30 -11.72 -10.86
CA LEU A 102 6.36 -11.89 -9.75
C LEU A 102 4.97 -11.40 -10.17
N LYS A 103 4.89 -10.20 -10.77
CA LYS A 103 3.66 -9.64 -11.31
C LYS A 103 2.98 -10.60 -12.28
N GLU A 104 3.67 -11.03 -13.33
CA GLU A 104 3.09 -11.92 -14.37
C GLU A 104 2.53 -13.22 -13.77
N LEU A 105 3.22 -13.79 -12.77
CA LEU A 105 2.77 -14.98 -12.08
C LEU A 105 1.52 -14.72 -11.22
N VAL A 106 1.48 -13.59 -10.50
CA VAL A 106 0.32 -13.18 -9.71
C VAL A 106 -0.87 -12.86 -10.62
N GLU A 107 -0.66 -12.27 -11.80
CA GLU A 107 -1.72 -12.03 -12.79
C GLU A 107 -2.36 -13.34 -13.29
N ILE A 108 -1.60 -14.45 -13.38
CA ILE A 108 -2.14 -15.78 -13.72
C ILE A 108 -3.09 -16.29 -12.63
N GLY A 109 -2.83 -15.96 -11.36
CA GLY A 109 -3.77 -16.18 -10.26
C GLY A 109 -3.95 -17.66 -9.88
N PRO A 110 -5.20 -18.15 -9.73
CA PRO A 110 -5.48 -19.48 -9.18
C PRO A 110 -4.83 -20.61 -9.99
N ASP A 111 -4.66 -20.42 -11.30
CA ASP A 111 -4.06 -21.42 -12.19
C ASP A 111 -2.56 -21.65 -11.91
N ALA A 112 -1.89 -20.71 -11.22
CA ALA A 112 -0.51 -20.84 -10.81
C ALA A 112 -0.33 -21.56 -9.47
N ILE A 113 -1.36 -21.61 -8.61
CA ILE A 113 -1.26 -22.11 -7.23
C ILE A 113 -0.67 -23.54 -7.17
N PRO A 114 -1.13 -24.54 -7.95
CA PRO A 114 -0.60 -25.90 -7.84
C PRO A 114 0.91 -25.98 -8.09
N LEU A 115 1.40 -25.26 -9.09
CA LEU A 115 2.82 -25.24 -9.47
C LEU A 115 3.68 -24.46 -8.48
N LEU A 116 3.12 -23.43 -7.83
CA LEU A 116 3.78 -22.73 -6.74
C LEU A 116 3.93 -23.61 -5.50
N LEU A 117 2.89 -24.37 -5.16
CA LEU A 117 2.92 -25.34 -4.05
C LEU A 117 3.90 -26.48 -4.30
N GLU A 118 4.01 -26.98 -5.55
CA GLU A 118 5.05 -27.93 -5.96
C GLU A 118 6.45 -27.36 -5.73
N SER A 119 6.62 -26.06 -5.98
CA SER A 119 7.91 -25.38 -5.97
C SER A 119 8.33 -24.79 -4.60
N LEU A 120 7.55 -24.97 -3.53
CA LEU A 120 7.93 -24.42 -2.21
C LEU A 120 9.26 -24.99 -1.66
N ASP A 121 9.64 -26.20 -2.05
CA ASP A 121 10.90 -26.82 -1.64
C ASP A 121 12.07 -26.48 -2.60
N ALA A 122 11.87 -25.59 -3.58
CA ALA A 122 12.89 -25.24 -4.57
C ALA A 122 14.01 -24.40 -3.94
N SER A 123 15.08 -25.08 -3.50
CA SER A 123 16.24 -24.49 -2.84
C SER A 123 17.20 -23.71 -3.73
N ALA A 124 16.92 -23.61 -5.04
CA ALA A 124 17.71 -22.80 -5.96
C ALA A 124 17.80 -21.36 -5.44
N ALA A 125 19.02 -20.85 -5.33
CA ALA A 125 19.26 -19.49 -4.84
C ALA A 125 18.80 -18.44 -5.86
N THR A 126 18.21 -17.36 -5.35
CA THR A 126 18.10 -16.09 -6.09
C THR A 126 19.40 -15.29 -5.97
N LYS A 127 19.45 -14.09 -6.56
CA LYS A 127 20.55 -13.13 -6.36
C LYS A 127 20.28 -12.14 -5.22
N ILE A 128 19.16 -12.27 -4.50
CA ILE A 128 18.84 -11.44 -3.33
C ILE A 128 19.59 -12.00 -2.12
N VAL A 129 20.61 -11.28 -1.68
CA VAL A 129 21.37 -11.61 -0.46
C VAL A 129 20.99 -10.62 0.63
N VAL A 130 20.36 -11.13 1.67
CA VAL A 130 20.03 -10.40 2.89
C VAL A 130 21.22 -10.46 3.83
N ARG A 131 21.63 -9.33 4.38
CA ARG A 131 22.71 -9.23 5.36
C ARG A 131 22.24 -8.49 6.59
N HIS A 132 22.74 -8.94 7.73
CA HIS A 132 22.55 -8.29 9.02
C HIS A 132 23.94 -8.07 9.64
N ASP A 133 24.28 -6.82 9.97
CA ASP A 133 25.62 -6.45 10.44
C ASP A 133 25.90 -6.88 11.89
N GLY A 134 24.87 -7.27 12.64
CA GLY A 134 24.97 -7.77 14.01
C GLY A 134 25.15 -6.67 15.05
N ASN A 135 25.21 -5.40 14.65
CA ASN A 135 25.43 -4.27 15.56
C ASN A 135 24.17 -3.93 16.36
N PHE A 136 23.00 -4.08 15.76
CA PHE A 136 21.71 -3.79 16.37
C PHE A 136 20.63 -4.67 15.73
N GLY A 137 19.73 -5.23 16.54
CA GLY A 137 18.74 -6.20 16.10
C GLY A 137 19.29 -7.62 15.95
N ILE A 138 18.48 -8.52 15.39
CA ILE A 138 18.85 -9.90 15.07
C ILE A 138 18.26 -10.30 13.71
N MET A 139 18.88 -11.25 13.03
CA MET A 139 18.26 -11.96 11.91
C MET A 139 18.09 -13.43 12.27
N SER A 140 16.86 -13.92 12.18
CA SER A 140 16.50 -15.28 12.61
C SER A 140 15.41 -15.88 11.73
N PHE A 141 15.42 -17.20 11.62
CA PHE A 141 14.31 -17.94 11.03
C PHE A 141 13.08 -17.89 11.94
N ALA A 142 11.89 -17.88 11.33
CA ALA A 142 10.62 -18.02 12.03
C ALA A 142 9.61 -18.76 11.14
N ARG A 143 8.43 -19.05 11.72
CA ARG A 143 7.29 -19.69 11.04
C ARG A 143 6.06 -18.78 11.05
N GLU A 144 6.25 -17.51 10.72
CA GLU A 144 5.14 -16.57 10.74
C GLU A 144 4.27 -16.75 9.50
N LEU A 145 3.06 -17.24 9.72
CA LEU A 145 2.04 -17.37 8.69
C LEU A 145 0.84 -16.49 9.03
N TYR A 146 0.62 -15.46 8.22
CA TYR A 146 -0.60 -14.67 8.34
C TYR A 146 -1.81 -15.53 7.98
N ARG A 147 -2.79 -15.61 8.88
CA ARG A 147 -3.97 -16.46 8.73
C ARG A 147 -5.25 -15.76 9.11
N ASN A 148 -6.34 -16.16 8.46
CA ASN A 148 -7.68 -15.91 8.92
C ASN A 148 -8.09 -16.98 9.96
N PRO A 149 -8.18 -16.64 11.26
CA PRO A 149 -8.47 -17.61 12.31
C PRO A 149 -9.92 -18.13 12.30
N VAL A 150 -10.79 -17.59 11.44
CA VAL A 150 -12.15 -18.12 11.24
C VAL A 150 -12.32 -18.89 9.93
N ASN A 151 -11.26 -18.98 9.13
CA ASN A 151 -11.24 -19.87 7.97
C ASN A 151 -10.91 -21.29 8.43
N ALA A 152 -11.80 -22.24 8.12
CA ALA A 152 -11.68 -23.62 8.59
C ALA A 152 -10.38 -24.29 8.14
N ARG A 153 -9.93 -24.10 6.88
CA ARG A 153 -8.70 -24.73 6.38
C ARG A 153 -7.45 -24.18 7.06
N GLU A 154 -7.41 -22.87 7.28
CA GLU A 154 -6.29 -22.23 7.97
C GLU A 154 -6.25 -22.53 9.46
N THR A 155 -7.43 -22.69 10.07
CA THR A 155 -7.58 -23.11 11.46
C THR A 155 -7.12 -24.56 11.63
N GLU A 156 -7.54 -25.46 10.74
CA GLU A 156 -7.09 -26.85 10.73
C GLU A 156 -5.57 -26.95 10.53
N ALA A 157 -4.99 -26.09 9.70
CA ALA A 157 -3.55 -26.05 9.51
C ALA A 157 -2.78 -25.60 10.76
N ARG A 158 -3.44 -24.95 11.74
CA ARG A 158 -2.80 -24.54 12.99
C ARG A 158 -2.29 -25.72 13.82
N LYS A 159 -2.83 -26.93 13.65
CA LYS A 159 -2.33 -28.13 14.35
C LYS A 159 -0.89 -28.51 13.98
N TRP A 160 -0.35 -27.93 12.90
CA TRP A 160 1.05 -28.10 12.50
C TRP A 160 2.01 -27.16 13.25
N GLN A 161 1.48 -26.19 13.99
CA GLN A 161 2.30 -25.32 14.84
C GLN A 161 2.59 -26.00 16.19
N PRO A 162 3.75 -25.69 16.81
CA PRO A 162 3.98 -26.03 18.21
C PRO A 162 2.86 -25.46 19.10
N ALA A 163 2.49 -26.18 20.15
CA ALA A 163 1.52 -25.70 21.13
C ALA A 163 2.00 -24.41 21.84
N ASP A 164 3.33 -24.30 22.03
CA ASP A 164 3.98 -23.13 22.58
C ASP A 164 5.18 -22.74 21.69
N PRO A 165 5.01 -21.79 20.76
CA PRO A 165 6.08 -21.32 19.89
C PRO A 165 7.25 -20.70 20.65
N VAL A 166 7.00 -20.12 21.82
CA VAL A 166 8.06 -19.54 22.66
C VAL A 166 8.82 -20.65 23.34
N ALA A 167 8.15 -21.68 23.85
CA ALA A 167 8.84 -22.85 24.38
C ALA A 167 9.62 -23.59 23.30
N GLU A 168 9.10 -23.77 22.07
CA GLU A 168 9.89 -24.37 20.97
C GLU A 168 11.13 -23.52 20.67
N PHE A 169 10.97 -22.19 20.54
CA PHE A 169 12.08 -21.25 20.33
C PHE A 169 13.13 -21.28 21.46
N LEU A 170 12.70 -21.45 22.71
CA LEU A 170 13.60 -21.56 23.87
C LEU A 170 14.21 -22.96 24.02
N ALA A 171 13.47 -24.02 23.67
CA ALA A 171 13.82 -25.42 23.89
C ALA A 171 14.69 -26.01 22.77
N GLU A 172 14.60 -25.51 21.54
CA GLU A 172 15.57 -25.86 20.49
C GLU A 172 16.99 -25.42 20.86
N GLY A 173 17.15 -24.65 21.95
CA GLY A 173 18.43 -24.14 22.38
C GLY A 173 18.88 -23.06 21.41
N SER A 174 19.40 -21.96 21.95
CA SER A 174 19.96 -20.86 21.15
C SER A 174 21.22 -21.24 20.37
N GLU A 175 21.40 -22.50 19.97
CA GLU A 175 22.52 -22.95 19.13
C GLU A 175 22.35 -22.51 17.67
N ASP A 176 21.13 -22.20 17.24
CA ASP A 176 20.90 -21.47 15.99
C ASP A 176 21.44 -20.05 16.16
N LYS A 177 22.73 -19.92 15.86
CA LYS A 177 23.43 -18.64 15.82
C LYS A 177 22.61 -17.67 14.97
N PRO A 178 22.39 -16.44 15.45
CA PRO A 178 21.78 -15.40 14.63
C PRO A 178 22.42 -15.39 13.25
N GLN A 179 21.58 -15.41 12.23
CA GLN A 179 22.06 -15.42 10.87
C GLN A 179 22.72 -14.07 10.59
N THR A 180 23.87 -14.07 9.94
CA THR A 180 24.52 -12.82 9.48
C THR A 180 24.28 -12.57 8.00
N SER A 181 23.96 -13.63 7.26
CA SER A 181 23.60 -13.57 5.84
C SER A 181 22.56 -14.65 5.52
N TYR A 182 21.66 -14.36 4.60
CA TYR A 182 20.74 -15.34 4.02
C TYR A 182 20.53 -15.03 2.54
N THR A 183 20.57 -16.05 1.69
CA THR A 183 20.25 -15.91 0.27
C THR A 183 18.85 -16.45 0.05
N VAL A 184 17.94 -15.58 -0.38
CA VAL A 184 16.55 -15.94 -0.67
C VAL A 184 16.51 -17.03 -1.74
N THR A 185 15.64 -18.03 -1.58
CA THR A 185 15.48 -19.13 -2.53
C THR A 185 14.32 -18.90 -3.52
N VAL A 186 14.25 -19.72 -4.57
CA VAL A 186 13.10 -19.75 -5.47
C VAL A 186 11.82 -20.16 -4.73
N GLY A 187 11.89 -21.11 -3.79
CA GLY A 187 10.76 -21.51 -2.96
C GLY A 187 10.22 -20.36 -2.09
N ASP A 188 11.11 -19.56 -1.51
CA ASP A 188 10.75 -18.34 -0.78
C ASP A 188 10.01 -17.32 -1.66
N ALA A 189 10.48 -17.11 -2.89
CA ALA A 189 9.79 -16.24 -3.85
C ALA A 189 8.42 -16.80 -4.28
N CYS A 190 8.29 -18.12 -4.42
CA CYS A 190 7.01 -18.79 -4.67
C CYS A 190 6.03 -18.61 -3.49
N PHE A 191 6.52 -18.66 -2.26
CA PHE A 191 5.72 -18.39 -1.05
C PHE A 191 5.16 -16.96 -1.04
N VAL A 192 5.98 -15.96 -1.39
CA VAL A 192 5.52 -14.56 -1.52
C VAL A 192 4.48 -14.41 -2.64
N ALA A 193 4.73 -15.00 -3.81
CA ALA A 193 3.80 -14.98 -4.94
C ALA A 193 2.43 -15.58 -4.58
N LEU A 194 2.45 -16.73 -3.89
CA LEU A 194 1.25 -17.39 -3.39
C LEU A 194 0.47 -16.45 -2.47
N GLY A 195 1.13 -15.78 -1.52
CA GLY A 195 0.51 -14.81 -0.62
C GLY A 195 -0.25 -13.71 -1.35
N GLN A 196 0.35 -13.15 -2.39
CA GLN A 196 -0.30 -12.11 -3.19
C GLN A 196 -1.57 -12.63 -3.89
N ILE A 197 -1.55 -13.86 -4.42
CA ILE A 197 -2.72 -14.48 -5.07
C ILE A 197 -3.83 -14.74 -4.05
N VAL A 198 -3.49 -15.30 -2.89
CA VAL A 198 -4.47 -15.75 -1.89
C VAL A 198 -4.90 -14.64 -0.92
N GLY A 199 -4.36 -13.44 -1.04
CA GLY A 199 -4.72 -12.30 -0.18
C GLY A 199 -4.16 -12.44 1.23
N ARG A 200 -2.92 -12.90 1.34
CA ARG A 200 -2.17 -13.00 2.59
C ARG A 200 -0.83 -12.29 2.44
N PRO A 201 -0.39 -11.50 3.43
CA PRO A 201 0.92 -10.89 3.43
C PRO A 201 2.00 -11.91 3.78
N TYR A 202 2.20 -12.92 2.92
CA TYR A 202 3.28 -13.88 3.08
C TYR A 202 4.60 -13.21 2.76
N HIS A 203 5.51 -13.20 3.74
CA HIS A 203 6.82 -12.60 3.63
C HIS A 203 7.87 -13.65 3.92
N ALA A 204 8.71 -13.97 2.94
CA ALA A 204 9.89 -14.80 3.20
C ALA A 204 10.98 -14.02 3.95
N VAL A 205 11.07 -12.71 3.69
CA VAL A 205 11.95 -11.78 4.42
C VAL A 205 11.14 -10.54 4.76
N ARG A 206 11.17 -10.14 6.04
CA ARG A 206 10.52 -8.89 6.46
C ARG A 206 11.23 -8.19 7.60
N TYR A 207 11.03 -6.89 7.66
CA TYR A 207 11.54 -6.03 8.73
C TYR A 207 10.64 -6.05 9.97
N GLN A 208 11.25 -6.13 11.15
CA GLN A 208 10.62 -5.76 12.41
C GLN A 208 11.35 -4.55 13.01
N PRO A 209 10.62 -3.67 13.74
CA PRO A 209 11.24 -2.61 14.52
C PRO A 209 12.44 -3.11 15.33
N THR A 210 13.36 -2.20 15.61
CA THR A 210 14.67 -2.49 16.24
C THR A 210 15.65 -3.29 15.37
N ALA A 211 15.61 -3.07 14.04
CA ALA A 211 16.52 -3.69 13.07
C ALA A 211 16.45 -5.23 13.00
N CYS A 212 15.38 -5.83 13.52
CA CYS A 212 15.18 -7.27 13.43
C CYS A 212 14.76 -7.67 12.01
N ILE A 213 15.31 -8.76 11.50
CA ILE A 213 14.95 -9.36 10.21
C ILE A 213 14.39 -10.75 10.48
N VAL A 214 13.15 -10.98 10.05
CA VAL A 214 12.51 -12.29 10.14
C VAL A 214 12.62 -13.01 8.81
N LEU A 215 13.11 -14.25 8.85
CA LEU A 215 13.24 -15.15 7.70
C LEU A 215 12.17 -16.26 7.81
N ASN A 216 11.06 -16.15 7.07
CA ASN A 216 10.07 -17.23 6.99
C ASN A 216 10.34 -18.09 5.75
N SER A 217 11.45 -18.84 5.77
CA SER A 217 11.84 -19.65 4.62
C SER A 217 11.16 -21.00 4.60
N VAL A 218 10.33 -21.23 3.59
CA VAL A 218 9.69 -22.54 3.32
C VAL A 218 10.70 -23.59 2.86
N THR A 219 11.84 -23.17 2.29
CA THR A 219 12.92 -24.10 1.89
C THR A 219 13.79 -24.54 3.06
N ASN A 220 13.95 -23.68 4.08
CA ASN A 220 14.67 -24.04 5.30
C ASN A 220 13.80 -24.89 6.23
N ASP A 221 12.48 -24.72 6.19
CA ASP A 221 11.55 -25.37 7.09
C ASP A 221 10.47 -26.18 6.36
N ARG A 222 10.68 -27.50 6.31
CA ARG A 222 9.74 -28.43 5.65
C ARG A 222 8.38 -28.51 6.34
N LYS A 223 8.31 -28.32 7.66
CA LYS A 223 7.01 -28.30 8.38
C LYS A 223 6.22 -27.07 7.96
N PHE A 224 6.91 -25.94 7.81
CA PHE A 224 6.30 -24.71 7.33
C PHE A 224 5.78 -24.83 5.89
N ALA A 225 6.57 -25.41 4.98
CA ALA A 225 6.10 -25.71 3.62
C ALA A 225 4.89 -26.66 3.60
N ALA A 226 4.90 -27.70 4.45
CA ALA A 226 3.78 -28.64 4.58
C ALA A 226 2.50 -27.95 5.11
N GLU A 227 2.63 -27.03 6.06
CA GLU A 227 1.53 -26.23 6.58
C GLU A 227 0.88 -25.37 5.48
N VAL A 228 1.70 -24.69 4.66
CA VAL A 228 1.21 -23.90 3.52
C VAL A 228 0.48 -24.77 2.51
N ARG A 229 1.00 -25.98 2.21
CA ARG A 229 0.32 -26.95 1.34
C ARG A 229 -0.99 -27.45 1.94
N ALA A 230 -1.04 -27.73 3.24
CA ALA A 230 -2.25 -28.19 3.90
C ALA A 230 -3.40 -27.16 3.77
N ILE A 231 -3.08 -25.86 3.74
CA ILE A 231 -4.08 -24.81 3.50
C ILE A 231 -4.52 -24.81 2.04
N TRP A 232 -3.59 -24.74 1.09
CA TRP A 232 -3.90 -24.33 -0.30
C TRP A 232 -3.94 -25.46 -1.32
N GLN A 233 -3.42 -26.65 -1.02
CA GLN A 233 -3.42 -27.77 -1.96
C GLN A 233 -4.85 -28.28 -2.17
N SER A 234 -5.25 -28.37 -3.45
CA SER A 234 -6.58 -28.80 -3.87
C SER A 234 -6.56 -29.17 -5.35
N ASP A 235 -7.39 -30.14 -5.73
CA ASP A 235 -7.64 -30.49 -7.13
C ASP A 235 -8.41 -29.38 -7.86
N ASP A 236 -9.17 -28.56 -7.12
CA ASP A 236 -9.84 -27.36 -7.60
C ASP A 236 -9.27 -26.13 -6.88
N ALA A 237 -8.07 -25.70 -7.31
CA ALA A 237 -7.40 -24.54 -6.73
C ALA A 237 -8.22 -23.25 -6.87
N ALA A 238 -8.93 -23.06 -7.99
CA ALA A 238 -9.73 -21.88 -8.23
C ALA A 238 -10.98 -21.82 -7.33
N GLY A 239 -11.73 -22.93 -7.22
CA GLY A 239 -12.85 -23.03 -6.29
C GLY A 239 -12.42 -22.89 -4.84
N THR A 240 -11.30 -23.50 -4.47
CA THR A 240 -10.74 -23.39 -3.10
C THR A 240 -10.35 -21.96 -2.77
N LEU A 241 -9.64 -21.27 -3.67
CA LEU A 241 -9.32 -19.85 -3.51
C LEU A 241 -10.59 -19.03 -3.39
N PHE A 242 -11.57 -19.22 -4.29
CA PHE A 242 -12.82 -18.45 -4.28
C PHE A 242 -13.57 -18.58 -2.96
N GLN A 243 -13.74 -19.81 -2.43
CA GLN A 243 -14.40 -20.03 -1.15
C GLN A 243 -13.63 -19.42 0.04
N SER A 244 -12.28 -19.48 0.00
CA SER A 244 -11.45 -18.79 1.00
C SER A 244 -11.66 -17.28 0.96
N LEU A 245 -11.68 -16.68 -0.23
CA LEU A 245 -11.92 -15.24 -0.39
C LEU A 245 -13.33 -14.84 0.04
N LEU A 246 -14.36 -15.66 -0.20
CA LEU A 246 -15.71 -15.40 0.32
C LEU A 246 -15.77 -15.46 1.84
N THR A 247 -15.01 -16.37 2.46
CA THR A 247 -14.87 -16.46 3.92
C THR A 247 -14.20 -15.20 4.48
N ASP A 248 -13.11 -14.76 3.86
CA ASP A 248 -12.41 -13.52 4.23
C ASP A 248 -13.28 -12.29 4.04
N TYR A 249 -14.03 -12.24 2.94
CA TYR A 249 -15.01 -11.19 2.67
C TYR A 249 -16.14 -11.15 3.70
N ALA A 250 -16.48 -12.29 4.30
CA ALA A 250 -17.45 -12.39 5.38
C ALA A 250 -16.84 -12.23 6.79
N THR A 251 -15.52 -12.02 6.90
CA THR A 251 -14.83 -11.95 8.19
C THR A 251 -14.94 -10.54 8.78
N ASP A 252 -15.63 -10.44 9.92
CA ASP A 252 -15.78 -9.18 10.65
C ASP A 252 -14.70 -9.01 11.70
N GLY A 253 -14.31 -7.77 11.96
CA GLY A 253 -13.67 -7.42 13.22
C GLY A 253 -14.63 -7.56 14.41
N ILE A 254 -14.09 -7.86 15.58
CA ILE A 254 -14.82 -7.76 16.85
C ILE A 254 -14.50 -6.41 17.49
N PHE A 255 -15.51 -5.55 17.64
CA PHE A 255 -15.36 -4.28 18.32
C PHE A 255 -15.29 -4.52 19.84
N ASN A 256 -14.24 -4.00 20.49
CA ASN A 256 -14.02 -4.19 21.93
C ASN A 256 -14.75 -3.15 22.81
N GLY A 257 -15.53 -2.25 22.20
CA GLY A 257 -16.27 -1.18 22.89
C GLY A 257 -15.49 0.13 23.08
N LYS A 258 -14.17 0.14 22.85
CA LYS A 258 -13.29 1.29 23.13
C LYS A 258 -12.43 1.72 21.95
N SER A 259 -11.99 0.75 21.13
CA SER A 259 -11.10 0.99 20.01
C SER A 259 -11.37 0.00 18.88
N LEU A 260 -10.80 0.31 17.72
CA LEU A 260 -10.84 -0.52 16.53
C LEU A 260 -9.66 -1.50 16.47
N ASP A 261 -9.04 -1.81 17.61
CA ASP A 261 -7.94 -2.76 17.75
C ASP A 261 -8.52 -4.18 17.60
N GLY A 262 -8.25 -4.82 16.46
CA GLY A 262 -8.92 -6.06 16.00
C GLY A 262 -9.86 -5.83 14.82
N TRP A 263 -10.49 -4.65 14.75
CA TRP A 263 -11.29 -4.24 13.59
C TRP A 263 -10.47 -4.10 12.32
N GLY A 264 -9.22 -3.63 12.45
CA GLY A 264 -8.27 -3.55 11.35
C GLY A 264 -8.13 -4.89 10.63
N ARG A 265 -7.90 -5.98 11.37
CA ARG A 265 -7.68 -7.32 10.81
C ARG A 265 -8.87 -7.82 9.98
N GLY A 266 -10.10 -7.71 10.50
CA GLY A 266 -11.29 -8.07 9.73
C GLY A 266 -11.46 -7.21 8.47
N SER A 267 -11.21 -5.90 8.59
CA SER A 267 -11.24 -4.99 7.45
C SER A 267 -10.18 -5.32 6.40
N ASP A 268 -8.99 -5.75 6.82
CA ASP A 268 -7.90 -6.14 5.92
C ASP A 268 -8.27 -7.42 5.16
N PHE A 269 -8.82 -8.44 5.82
CA PHE A 269 -9.36 -9.62 5.13
C PHE A 269 -10.41 -9.25 4.08
N GLN A 270 -11.40 -8.44 4.44
CA GLN A 270 -12.45 -8.00 3.51
C GLN A 270 -11.87 -7.23 2.32
N THR A 271 -10.91 -6.34 2.56
CA THR A 271 -10.27 -5.50 1.55
C THR A 271 -9.43 -6.34 0.58
N GLN A 272 -8.58 -7.22 1.11
CA GLN A 272 -7.75 -8.11 0.30
C GLN A 272 -8.62 -9.09 -0.49
N ALA A 273 -9.69 -9.61 0.12
CA ALA A 273 -10.65 -10.49 -0.54
C ALA A 273 -11.40 -9.80 -1.68
N ALA A 274 -11.97 -8.61 -1.43
CA ALA A 274 -12.71 -7.86 -2.45
C ALA A 274 -11.85 -7.55 -3.68
N THR A 275 -10.58 -7.19 -3.45
CA THR A 275 -9.61 -6.95 -4.53
C THR A 275 -9.46 -8.18 -5.42
N ARG A 276 -9.25 -9.37 -4.84
CA ARG A 276 -8.97 -10.61 -5.59
C ARG A 276 -10.21 -11.26 -6.17
N LEU A 277 -11.35 -11.12 -5.49
CA LEU A 277 -12.65 -11.49 -6.04
C LEU A 277 -12.90 -10.72 -7.34
N LEU A 278 -12.76 -9.39 -7.34
CA LEU A 278 -12.94 -8.59 -8.54
C LEU A 278 -11.85 -8.81 -9.60
N TYR A 279 -10.64 -9.16 -9.20
CA TYR A 279 -9.54 -9.38 -10.14
C TYR A 279 -9.61 -10.74 -10.85
N TYR A 280 -9.81 -11.84 -10.10
CA TYR A 280 -9.80 -13.19 -10.67
C TYR A 280 -11.18 -13.75 -11.02
N PHE A 281 -12.24 -13.23 -10.38
CA PHE A 281 -13.62 -13.71 -10.49
C PHE A 281 -14.63 -12.54 -10.63
N PRO A 282 -14.40 -11.59 -11.56
CA PRO A 282 -15.22 -10.38 -11.65
C PRO A 282 -16.69 -10.69 -11.93
N LYS A 283 -16.98 -11.66 -12.80
CA LYS A 283 -18.35 -12.00 -13.23
C LYS A 283 -19.20 -12.49 -12.06
N GLU A 284 -18.61 -13.27 -11.17
CA GLU A 284 -19.27 -13.88 -10.03
C GLU A 284 -19.38 -12.94 -8.83
N SER A 285 -18.44 -12.00 -8.69
CA SER A 285 -18.30 -11.16 -7.51
C SER A 285 -18.72 -9.70 -7.67
N ALA A 286 -18.83 -9.18 -8.91
CA ALA A 286 -19.16 -7.78 -9.16
C ALA A 286 -20.45 -7.35 -8.47
N ARG A 287 -21.49 -8.20 -8.52
CA ARG A 287 -22.77 -7.92 -7.87
C ARG A 287 -22.64 -7.86 -6.35
N LEU A 288 -21.97 -8.84 -5.74
CA LEU A 288 -21.71 -8.89 -4.30
C LEU A 288 -21.02 -7.61 -3.82
N VAL A 289 -19.97 -7.16 -4.52
CA VAL A 289 -19.24 -5.95 -4.15
C VAL A 289 -20.05 -4.68 -4.40
N ALA A 290 -20.80 -4.61 -5.49
CA ALA A 290 -21.69 -3.47 -5.77
C ALA A 290 -22.78 -3.31 -4.71
N ASP A 291 -23.47 -4.40 -4.36
CA ASP A 291 -24.51 -4.40 -3.31
C ASP A 291 -23.90 -3.96 -1.96
N ARG A 292 -22.67 -4.40 -1.66
CA ARG A 292 -21.95 -3.96 -0.46
C ARG A 292 -21.67 -2.47 -0.47
N LEU A 293 -21.17 -1.90 -1.57
CA LEU A 293 -20.91 -0.47 -1.72
C LEU A 293 -22.18 0.35 -1.55
N ASP A 294 -23.30 -0.11 -2.12
CA ASP A 294 -24.59 0.54 -1.96
C ASP A 294 -25.06 0.52 -0.50
N ALA A 295 -24.78 -0.54 0.24
CA ALA A 295 -25.14 -0.67 1.65
C ALA A 295 -24.23 0.09 2.62
N LEU A 296 -23.08 0.64 2.17
CA LEU A 296 -22.20 1.40 3.06
C LEU A 296 -22.87 2.70 3.53
N ASP A 297 -22.85 2.92 4.85
CA ASP A 297 -22.98 4.25 5.43
C ASP A 297 -21.76 5.09 5.03
N VAL A 298 -22.02 6.12 4.24
CA VAL A 298 -21.04 7.08 3.73
C VAL A 298 -21.36 8.50 4.18
N GLY A 299 -22.18 8.65 5.22
CA GLY A 299 -22.47 9.94 5.84
C GLY A 299 -21.20 10.58 6.42
N LYS A 300 -21.22 11.91 6.56
CA LYS A 300 -20.11 12.67 7.15
C LYS A 300 -20.08 12.46 8.66
N GLY A 301 -19.00 11.86 9.17
CA GLY A 301 -18.71 11.85 10.60
C GLY A 301 -18.10 13.17 11.06
N LYS A 302 -18.46 13.63 12.26
CA LYS A 302 -17.95 14.87 12.85
C LYS A 302 -16.67 14.65 13.65
N ASP A 303 -16.51 13.45 14.23
CA ASP A 303 -15.42 13.12 15.13
C ASP A 303 -14.99 11.63 14.97
N VAL A 304 -14.08 11.21 15.84
CA VAL A 304 -13.57 9.83 15.88
C VAL A 304 -14.66 8.83 16.27
N ASP A 305 -15.65 9.23 17.08
CA ASP A 305 -16.71 8.34 17.53
C ASP A 305 -17.71 8.05 16.42
N ASP A 306 -18.08 9.07 15.63
CA ASP A 306 -18.85 8.90 14.39
C ASP A 306 -18.11 7.99 13.41
N TYR A 307 -16.81 8.20 13.26
CA TYR A 307 -15.97 7.34 12.42
C TYR A 307 -15.99 5.88 12.91
N MET A 308 -15.84 5.64 14.21
CA MET A 308 -15.91 4.29 14.78
C MET A 308 -17.30 3.67 14.61
N ARG A 309 -18.37 4.43 14.90
CA ARG A 309 -19.76 3.98 14.70
C ARG A 309 -20.01 3.57 13.26
N ARG A 310 -19.60 4.40 12.30
CA ARG A 310 -19.72 4.12 10.86
C ARG A 310 -18.92 2.88 10.47
N ALA A 311 -17.67 2.75 10.92
CA ALA A 311 -16.86 1.57 10.66
C ALA A 311 -17.55 0.29 11.19
N VAL A 312 -18.09 0.35 12.42
CA VAL A 312 -18.83 -0.75 13.05
C VAL A 312 -20.10 -1.11 12.30
N ALA A 313 -20.94 -0.12 11.97
CA ALA A 313 -22.16 -0.31 11.20
C ALA A 313 -21.87 -0.92 9.82
N ASN A 314 -20.82 -0.43 9.16
CA ASN A 314 -20.37 -0.94 7.88
C ASN A 314 -19.69 -2.29 7.97
N ARG A 315 -19.30 -2.79 9.16
CA ARG A 315 -18.51 -4.03 9.30
C ARG A 315 -17.13 -3.99 8.64
N VAL A 316 -16.70 -2.83 8.12
CA VAL A 316 -15.44 -2.62 7.38
C VAL A 316 -15.02 -1.15 7.49
N ARG A 317 -13.72 -0.85 7.39
CA ARG A 317 -13.24 0.53 7.25
C ARG A 317 -13.50 1.02 5.82
N THR A 318 -14.49 1.90 5.67
CA THR A 318 -14.94 2.42 4.37
C THR A 318 -13.81 3.01 3.54
N GLU A 319 -12.90 3.75 4.19
CA GLU A 319 -11.73 4.37 3.58
C GLU A 319 -10.65 3.38 3.13
N HIS A 320 -10.70 2.12 3.57
CA HIS A 320 -9.82 1.05 3.06
C HIS A 320 -10.52 0.23 1.99
N PHE A 321 -11.81 -0.04 2.17
CA PHE A 321 -12.59 -0.90 1.27
C PHE A 321 -12.85 -0.24 -0.08
N ILE A 322 -13.22 1.05 -0.10
CA ILE A 322 -13.53 1.75 -1.35
C ILE A 322 -12.31 1.81 -2.27
N PRO A 323 -11.11 2.26 -1.84
CA PRO A 323 -9.94 2.28 -2.72
C PRO A 323 -9.55 0.90 -3.25
N ALA A 324 -9.78 -0.15 -2.46
CA ALA A 324 -9.48 -1.53 -2.83
C ALA A 324 -10.33 -2.06 -4.00
N VAL A 325 -11.46 -1.41 -4.30
CA VAL A 325 -12.36 -1.82 -5.39
C VAL A 325 -12.53 -0.73 -6.46
N ALA A 326 -12.06 0.50 -6.19
CA ALA A 326 -12.24 1.66 -7.07
C ALA A 326 -11.52 1.56 -8.44
N TRP A 327 -10.55 0.66 -8.57
CA TRP A 327 -9.85 0.39 -9.82
C TRP A 327 -10.67 -0.48 -10.80
N SER A 328 -11.70 -1.18 -10.30
CA SER A 328 -12.46 -2.16 -11.07
C SER A 328 -13.16 -1.53 -12.28
N LYS A 329 -13.22 -2.29 -13.37
CA LYS A 329 -13.90 -1.91 -14.61
C LYS A 329 -15.30 -2.51 -14.75
N GLU A 330 -15.72 -3.31 -13.77
CA GLU A 330 -17.04 -3.94 -13.78
C GLU A 330 -18.17 -2.89 -13.68
N PRO A 331 -19.11 -2.84 -14.65
CA PRO A 331 -20.12 -1.79 -14.71
C PRO A 331 -20.96 -1.63 -13.43
N LEU A 332 -21.30 -2.74 -12.77
CA LEU A 332 -22.07 -2.72 -11.51
C LEU A 332 -21.29 -2.03 -10.39
N VAL A 333 -19.99 -2.30 -10.28
CA VAL A 333 -19.10 -1.71 -9.27
C VAL A 333 -18.91 -0.22 -9.55
N ARG A 334 -18.68 0.15 -10.82
CA ARG A 334 -18.57 1.55 -11.27
C ARG A 334 -19.82 2.37 -10.94
N ALA A 335 -21.00 1.81 -11.21
CA ALA A 335 -22.28 2.44 -10.90
C ALA A 335 -22.47 2.62 -9.38
N ALA A 336 -22.12 1.61 -8.58
CA ALA A 336 -22.19 1.68 -7.12
C ALA A 336 -21.20 2.72 -6.54
N LEU A 337 -19.98 2.79 -7.06
CA LEU A 337 -19.00 3.82 -6.66
C LEU A 337 -19.47 5.23 -7.01
N THR A 338 -20.12 5.40 -8.16
CA THR A 338 -20.75 6.69 -8.53
C THR A 338 -21.84 7.07 -7.53
N ARG A 339 -22.70 6.13 -7.12
CA ARG A 339 -23.70 6.37 -6.07
C ARG A 339 -23.08 6.66 -4.71
N VAL A 340 -22.01 5.97 -4.33
CA VAL A 340 -21.24 6.27 -3.12
C VAL A 340 -20.72 7.70 -3.16
N PHE A 341 -20.10 8.11 -4.26
CA PHE A 341 -19.56 9.46 -4.47
C PHE A 341 -20.65 10.55 -4.42
N GLN A 342 -21.82 10.27 -4.98
CA GLN A 342 -22.96 11.19 -4.94
C GLN A 342 -23.57 11.33 -3.53
N ARG A 343 -23.72 10.22 -2.79
CA ARG A 343 -24.35 10.21 -1.46
C ARG A 343 -23.47 10.75 -0.35
N THR A 344 -22.15 10.62 -0.47
CA THR A 344 -21.23 11.04 0.59
C THR A 344 -21.11 12.56 0.68
N GLU A 345 -20.90 13.04 1.90
CA GLU A 345 -20.42 14.38 2.24
C GLU A 345 -19.03 14.33 2.90
N ASP A 346 -18.51 13.13 3.19
CA ASP A 346 -17.17 12.93 3.72
C ASP A 346 -16.14 13.02 2.58
N ARG A 347 -15.28 14.03 2.65
CA ARG A 347 -14.24 14.32 1.64
C ARG A 347 -13.29 13.14 1.44
N ARG A 348 -12.95 12.39 2.50
CA ARG A 348 -12.07 11.21 2.39
C ARG A 348 -12.72 10.10 1.60
N ILE A 349 -14.02 9.90 1.80
CA ILE A 349 -14.81 8.91 1.04
C ILE A 349 -14.95 9.35 -0.42
N MET A 350 -15.18 10.64 -0.69
CA MET A 350 -15.20 11.15 -2.08
C MET A 350 -13.89 10.87 -2.80
N LEU A 351 -12.76 11.21 -2.18
CA LEU A 351 -11.42 10.99 -2.73
C LEU A 351 -11.10 9.50 -2.91
N ALA A 352 -11.60 8.64 -2.02
CA ALA A 352 -11.49 7.20 -2.16
C ALA A 352 -12.30 6.64 -3.34
N ALA A 353 -13.50 7.18 -3.59
CA ALA A 353 -14.43 6.68 -4.60
C ALA A 353 -14.18 7.22 -6.01
N VAL A 354 -13.64 8.45 -6.13
CA VAL A 354 -13.47 9.13 -7.43
C VAL A 354 -12.69 8.34 -8.50
N PRO A 355 -11.69 7.46 -8.19
CA PRO A 355 -11.05 6.65 -9.23
C PRO A 355 -12.02 5.73 -9.99
N GLY A 356 -13.16 5.40 -9.39
CA GLY A 356 -14.21 4.59 -9.99
C GLY A 356 -15.36 5.37 -10.63
N VAL A 357 -15.32 6.71 -10.65
CA VAL A 357 -16.38 7.56 -11.22
C VAL A 357 -15.97 8.02 -12.61
N ASP A 358 -16.79 7.71 -13.63
CA ASP A 358 -16.51 8.08 -15.02
C ASP A 358 -17.15 9.42 -15.43
N ASP A 359 -18.21 9.84 -14.73
CA ASP A 359 -18.90 11.09 -15.02
C ASP A 359 -18.11 12.29 -14.49
N THR A 360 -17.44 12.99 -15.41
CA THR A 360 -16.62 14.15 -15.09
C THR A 360 -17.45 15.33 -14.57
N GLN A 361 -18.72 15.46 -14.96
CA GLN A 361 -19.57 16.55 -14.47
C GLN A 361 -19.94 16.33 -13.01
N ILE A 362 -20.31 15.11 -12.63
CA ILE A 362 -20.57 14.76 -11.22
C ILE A 362 -19.35 15.05 -10.33
N ILE A 363 -18.14 14.74 -10.82
CA ILE A 363 -16.89 15.03 -10.09
C ILE A 363 -16.74 16.52 -9.86
N ARG A 364 -16.94 17.34 -10.90
CA ARG A 364 -16.86 18.81 -10.82
C ARG A 364 -17.89 19.38 -9.88
N ASP A 365 -19.15 18.97 -10.01
CA ASP A 365 -20.26 19.46 -9.20
C ASP A 365 -20.04 19.22 -7.70
N LYS A 366 -19.33 18.14 -7.34
CA LYS A 366 -18.96 17.85 -5.96
C LYS A 366 -17.69 18.58 -5.50
N PHE A 367 -16.64 18.61 -6.32
CA PHE A 367 -15.33 19.10 -5.90
C PHE A 367 -15.13 20.60 -6.04
N GLU A 368 -15.65 21.24 -7.09
CA GLU A 368 -15.48 22.68 -7.29
C GLU A 368 -16.06 23.51 -6.12
N PRO A 369 -17.29 23.24 -5.61
CA PRO A 369 -17.81 23.99 -4.47
C PRO A 369 -16.96 23.82 -3.20
N LEU A 370 -16.37 22.65 -3.00
CA LEU A 370 -15.50 22.40 -1.86
C LEU A 370 -14.23 23.23 -1.93
N ILE A 371 -13.62 23.36 -3.12
CA ILE A 371 -12.44 24.22 -3.33
C ILE A 371 -12.78 25.69 -3.12
N ARG A 372 -13.91 26.17 -3.63
CA ARG A 372 -14.36 27.56 -3.42
C ARG A 372 -14.63 27.88 -1.95
N ALA A 373 -15.09 26.89 -1.18
CA ALA A 373 -15.37 27.03 0.25
C ALA A 373 -14.11 26.90 1.14
N GLU A 374 -12.95 26.53 0.60
CA GLU A 374 -11.72 26.54 1.40
C GLU A 374 -11.39 27.97 1.84
N PRO A 375 -10.80 28.19 3.04
CA PRO A 375 -10.34 29.50 3.47
C PRO A 375 -9.18 30.03 2.60
N ALA A 376 -9.18 31.34 2.32
CA ALA A 376 -8.11 31.99 1.55
C ALA A 376 -6.74 31.95 2.24
N ASP A 377 -6.76 31.83 3.57
CA ASP A 377 -5.64 31.87 4.51
C ASP A 377 -5.28 30.50 5.09
N ALA A 378 -5.62 29.40 4.42
CA ALA A 378 -5.28 28.06 4.87
C ALA A 378 -3.77 27.92 5.18
N ASN A 379 -3.43 27.55 6.41
CA ASN A 379 -2.06 27.54 6.95
C ASN A 379 -1.21 26.32 6.57
N SER A 380 -1.61 25.53 5.57
CA SER A 380 -0.85 24.33 5.17
C SER A 380 -0.95 24.05 3.68
N PRO A 381 0.16 23.71 3.01
CA PRO A 381 0.15 23.37 1.59
C PRO A 381 -0.44 21.97 1.33
N TYR A 382 -0.65 21.16 2.37
CA TYR A 382 -1.15 19.77 2.32
C TYR A 382 -2.54 19.61 2.98
N GLY A 383 -3.33 20.67 3.08
CA GLY A 383 -4.71 20.60 3.59
C GLY A 383 -5.64 19.81 2.66
N THR A 384 -6.90 19.60 3.05
CA THR A 384 -7.85 18.81 2.25
C THR A 384 -8.12 19.38 0.85
N GLY A 385 -7.98 20.69 0.66
CA GLY A 385 -8.03 21.31 -0.67
C GLY A 385 -6.97 20.77 -1.62
N HIS A 386 -5.78 20.40 -1.12
CA HIS A 386 -4.68 19.85 -1.92
C HIS A 386 -5.08 18.55 -2.65
N ASP A 387 -5.64 17.58 -1.92
CA ASP A 387 -6.03 16.29 -2.49
C ASP A 387 -7.20 16.42 -3.49
N ILE A 388 -8.14 17.33 -3.20
CA ILE A 388 -9.26 17.64 -4.11
C ILE A 388 -8.74 18.30 -5.40
N LEU A 389 -7.79 19.22 -5.31
CA LEU A 389 -7.13 19.80 -6.48
C LEU A 389 -6.42 18.71 -7.30
N ILE A 390 -5.64 17.83 -6.67
CA ILE A 390 -5.02 16.68 -7.38
C ILE A 390 -6.08 15.84 -8.09
N ALA A 391 -7.20 15.54 -7.43
CA ALA A 391 -8.28 14.76 -8.02
C ALA A 391 -8.92 15.48 -9.22
N LEU A 392 -9.23 16.79 -9.11
CA LEU A 392 -9.72 17.59 -10.22
C LEU A 392 -8.75 17.59 -11.41
N GLY A 393 -7.46 17.76 -11.17
CA GLY A 393 -6.44 17.72 -12.21
C GLY A 393 -6.34 16.37 -12.92
N ARG A 394 -6.46 15.26 -12.18
CA ARG A 394 -6.38 13.90 -12.74
C ARG A 394 -7.64 13.51 -13.51
N TYR A 395 -8.82 13.76 -12.94
CA TYR A 395 -10.08 13.23 -13.45
C TYR A 395 -10.88 14.22 -14.31
N THR A 396 -10.58 15.52 -14.20
CA THR A 396 -11.25 16.59 -14.96
C THR A 396 -10.24 17.55 -15.64
N PRO A 397 -9.18 17.05 -16.32
CA PRO A 397 -8.04 17.86 -16.76
C PRO A 397 -8.41 19.01 -17.71
N LYS A 398 -9.51 18.87 -18.46
CA LYS A 398 -10.00 19.88 -19.41
C LYS A 398 -10.59 21.12 -18.72
N THR A 399 -11.13 20.96 -17.51
CA THR A 399 -11.83 22.02 -16.78
C THR A 399 -11.09 22.46 -15.53
N ALA A 400 -10.15 21.65 -15.02
CA ALA A 400 -9.38 21.93 -13.81
C ALA A 400 -8.61 23.26 -13.87
N ARG A 401 -8.18 23.71 -15.06
CA ARG A 401 -7.45 24.98 -15.24
C ARG A 401 -8.21 26.17 -14.64
N ALA A 402 -9.49 26.33 -14.98
CA ALA A 402 -10.30 27.44 -14.50
C ALA A 402 -10.43 27.43 -12.97
N VAL A 403 -10.58 26.24 -12.38
CA VAL A 403 -10.66 26.07 -10.93
C VAL A 403 -9.34 26.45 -10.26
N TYR A 404 -8.21 26.10 -10.88
CA TYR A 404 -6.90 26.43 -10.32
C TYR A 404 -6.59 27.92 -10.43
N GLU A 405 -6.95 28.56 -11.55
CA GLU A 405 -6.84 30.02 -11.73
C GLU A 405 -7.69 30.78 -10.70
N GLU A 406 -8.92 30.31 -10.43
CA GLU A 406 -9.78 30.84 -9.37
C GLU A 406 -9.16 30.63 -7.98
N TYR A 407 -8.64 29.44 -7.70
CA TYR A 407 -8.08 29.06 -6.40
C TYR A 407 -6.90 29.95 -5.96
N VAL A 408 -6.10 30.42 -6.90
CA VAL A 408 -4.90 31.24 -6.63
C VAL A 408 -5.09 32.74 -6.86
N ARG A 409 -6.27 33.16 -7.33
CA ARG A 409 -6.61 34.58 -7.45
C ARG A 409 -6.69 35.22 -6.08
N ASP A 410 -5.88 36.27 -5.86
CA ASP A 410 -5.79 37.01 -4.59
C ASP A 410 -5.52 36.12 -3.37
N ALA A 411 -4.93 34.95 -3.59
CA ALA A 411 -4.76 33.92 -2.58
C ALA A 411 -3.52 34.17 -1.72
N ALA A 412 -3.53 33.69 -0.47
CA ALA A 412 -2.34 33.70 0.38
C ALA A 412 -1.21 32.84 -0.21
N ALA A 413 0.04 33.09 0.20
CA ALA A 413 1.22 32.39 -0.30
C ALA A 413 1.07 30.85 -0.23
N TRP A 414 0.49 30.33 0.86
CA TRP A 414 0.25 28.91 1.05
C TRP A 414 -0.61 28.25 -0.04
N ARG A 415 -1.63 28.94 -0.57
CA ARG A 415 -2.46 28.41 -1.66
C ARG A 415 -1.68 28.32 -2.98
N CYS A 416 -0.88 29.33 -3.29
CA CYS A 416 -0.02 29.32 -4.47
C CYS A 416 0.95 28.13 -4.42
N ILE A 417 1.47 27.80 -3.25
CA ILE A 417 2.38 26.66 -3.06
C ILE A 417 1.65 25.33 -3.08
N SER A 418 0.49 25.25 -2.42
CA SER A 418 -0.35 24.05 -2.51
C SER A 418 -0.63 23.71 -3.98
N LEU A 419 -0.91 24.73 -4.81
CA LEU A 419 -1.05 24.56 -6.25
C LEU A 419 0.27 24.16 -6.93
N CYS A 420 1.40 24.77 -6.61
CA CYS A 420 2.71 24.34 -7.13
C CYS A 420 2.95 22.83 -6.88
N LEU A 421 2.65 22.35 -5.68
CA LEU A 421 2.75 20.94 -5.32
C LEU A 421 1.75 20.06 -6.08
N VAL A 422 0.52 20.53 -6.28
CA VAL A 422 -0.47 19.85 -7.13
C VAL A 422 0.04 19.71 -8.56
N LEU A 423 0.62 20.77 -9.14
CA LEU A 423 1.12 20.77 -10.51
C LEU A 423 2.35 19.86 -10.69
N ARG A 424 3.19 19.67 -9.66
CA ARG A 424 4.26 18.65 -9.66
C ARG A 424 3.71 17.23 -9.78
N THR A 425 2.53 16.99 -9.18
CA THR A 425 1.88 15.68 -9.16
C THR A 425 1.07 15.40 -10.42
N VAL A 426 0.27 16.38 -10.88
CA VAL A 426 -0.65 16.21 -12.01
C VAL A 426 0.04 16.43 -13.36
N LYS A 427 0.99 17.37 -13.43
CA LYS A 427 1.74 17.75 -14.64
C LYS A 427 0.85 18.02 -15.88
N PRO A 428 -0.19 18.87 -15.79
CA PRO A 428 -1.00 19.18 -16.96
C PRO A 428 -0.20 19.99 -17.99
N ALA A 429 -0.51 19.86 -19.28
CA ALA A 429 0.24 20.53 -20.36
C ALA A 429 0.22 22.08 -20.30
N TRP A 430 -0.73 22.66 -19.56
CA TRP A 430 -0.91 24.10 -19.35
C TRP A 430 -0.34 24.59 -18.01
N ASP A 431 0.35 23.73 -17.24
CA ASP A 431 0.95 24.12 -15.95
C ASP A 431 1.87 25.33 -16.05
N ARG A 432 2.61 25.45 -17.16
CA ARG A 432 3.50 26.56 -17.46
C ARG A 432 2.78 27.90 -17.39
N ASP A 433 1.65 28.04 -18.10
CA ASP A 433 0.87 29.28 -18.17
C ASP A 433 0.45 29.77 -16.78
N LEU A 434 0.15 28.82 -15.89
CA LEU A 434 -0.30 29.10 -14.54
C LEU A 434 0.87 29.40 -13.57
N LEU A 435 2.05 28.85 -13.83
CA LEU A 435 3.25 29.07 -13.03
C LEU A 435 4.00 30.36 -13.38
N VAL A 436 3.92 30.84 -14.64
CA VAL A 436 4.64 32.05 -15.08
C VAL A 436 4.32 33.28 -14.21
N PRO A 437 3.05 33.60 -13.90
CA PRO A 437 2.74 34.75 -13.03
C PRO A 437 3.34 34.60 -11.62
N MET A 438 3.43 33.37 -11.10
CA MET A 438 3.94 33.09 -9.75
C MET A 438 5.45 33.31 -9.62
N LEU A 439 6.20 33.33 -10.72
CA LEU A 439 7.64 33.68 -10.71
C LEU A 439 7.91 35.12 -10.26
N GLN A 440 6.87 35.96 -10.15
CA GLN A 440 6.96 37.34 -9.66
C GLN A 440 6.52 37.48 -8.20
N ASP A 441 5.98 36.41 -7.59
CA ASP A 441 5.44 36.45 -6.24
C ASP A 441 6.52 36.16 -5.20
N THR A 442 7.03 37.22 -4.57
CA THR A 442 8.14 37.15 -3.60
C THR A 442 7.67 36.95 -2.15
N ARG A 443 6.37 36.70 -1.92
CA ARG A 443 5.85 36.50 -0.56
C ARG A 443 6.52 35.30 0.08
N ALA A 444 7.05 35.50 1.29
CA ALA A 444 7.77 34.49 2.04
C ALA A 444 6.84 33.55 2.82
N LEU A 445 7.32 32.34 3.06
CA LEU A 445 6.66 31.33 3.87
C LEU A 445 7.28 31.27 5.25
N HIS A 446 6.69 31.97 6.21
CA HIS A 446 7.26 32.14 7.55
C HIS A 446 7.45 30.85 8.37
N GLU A 447 7.09 29.67 7.84
CA GLU A 447 7.32 28.36 8.46
C GLU A 447 8.07 27.36 7.55
N TRP A 448 8.32 27.71 6.29
CA TRP A 448 8.98 26.81 5.32
C TRP A 448 10.37 27.34 4.99
N LYS A 449 11.37 26.77 5.66
CA LYS A 449 12.77 27.14 5.49
C LYS A 449 13.53 26.10 4.67
N TYR A 450 14.37 26.56 3.74
CA TYR A 450 15.31 25.69 3.02
C TYR A 450 16.75 25.94 3.50
N GLN A 451 17.64 24.98 3.25
CA GLN A 451 19.06 25.12 3.57
C GLN A 451 19.75 25.89 2.44
N VAL A 452 20.42 27.00 2.77
CA VAL A 452 21.11 27.84 1.77
C VAL A 452 22.30 27.10 1.14
N SER A 453 22.95 26.22 1.90
CA SER A 453 24.02 25.35 1.39
C SER A 453 23.95 23.99 2.09
N PRO A 454 23.96 22.87 1.34
CA PRO A 454 24.00 21.53 1.95
C PRO A 454 25.20 21.33 2.89
N ALA A 455 26.30 22.04 2.65
CA ALA A 455 27.52 21.97 3.46
C ALA A 455 27.47 22.83 4.74
N ARG A 456 26.49 23.74 4.88
CA ARG A 456 26.36 24.65 6.03
C ARG A 456 24.95 24.56 6.61
N SER A 457 24.76 23.60 7.50
CA SER A 457 23.46 23.26 8.10
C SER A 457 22.78 24.40 8.88
N GLU A 458 23.53 25.45 9.26
CA GLU A 458 23.06 26.52 10.15
C GLU A 458 22.30 27.64 9.45
N ARG A 459 22.64 28.00 8.20
CA ARG A 459 21.96 29.11 7.51
C ARG A 459 20.74 28.60 6.75
N ARG A 460 19.57 29.10 7.14
CA ARG A 460 18.29 28.81 6.51
C ARG A 460 17.57 30.08 6.12
N GLU A 461 16.96 30.08 4.95
CA GLU A 461 16.12 31.17 4.45
C GLU A 461 14.69 30.65 4.23
N TYR A 462 13.71 31.55 4.31
CA TYR A 462 12.32 31.20 4.01
C TYR A 462 12.17 31.03 2.50
N ALA A 463 11.54 29.95 2.05
CA ALA A 463 11.15 29.83 0.65
C ALA A 463 10.05 30.84 0.32
N ARG A 464 10.02 31.30 -0.92
CA ARG A 464 9.01 32.22 -1.46
C ARG A 464 8.15 31.49 -2.48
N VAL A 465 7.01 32.08 -2.84
CA VAL A 465 6.13 31.52 -3.88
C VAL A 465 6.86 31.35 -5.21
N CYS A 466 7.67 32.34 -5.62
CA CYS A 466 8.46 32.28 -6.85
C CYS A 466 9.50 31.14 -6.86
N ASP A 467 10.09 30.81 -5.70
CA ASP A 467 11.07 29.72 -5.56
C ASP A 467 10.39 28.35 -5.79
N GLU A 468 9.21 28.14 -5.18
CA GLU A 468 8.44 26.90 -5.37
C GLU A 468 7.87 26.78 -6.79
N ALA A 469 7.48 27.90 -7.42
CA ALA A 469 7.03 27.92 -8.81
C ALA A 469 8.17 27.55 -9.78
N ALA A 470 9.38 28.12 -9.58
CA ALA A 470 10.56 27.78 -10.37
C ALA A 470 10.98 26.32 -10.19
N LEU A 471 10.96 25.80 -8.96
CA LEU A 471 11.23 24.40 -8.67
C LEU A 471 10.21 23.47 -9.34
N THR A 472 8.92 23.84 -9.37
CA THR A 472 7.89 23.08 -10.10
C THR A 472 8.14 23.08 -11.60
N LEU A 473 8.42 24.26 -12.19
CA LEU A 473 8.75 24.37 -13.61
C LEU A 473 9.94 23.49 -13.97
N SER A 474 11.01 23.53 -13.17
CA SER A 474 12.22 22.73 -13.43
C SER A 474 11.97 21.22 -13.41
N ARG A 475 11.11 20.75 -12.50
CA ARG A 475 10.75 19.33 -12.40
C ARG A 475 9.85 18.85 -13.54
N ASN A 476 8.98 19.73 -14.05
CA ASN A 476 8.02 19.38 -15.10
C ASN A 476 8.57 19.62 -16.51
N HIS A 477 9.49 20.58 -16.66
CA HIS A 477 10.04 21.06 -17.93
C HIS A 477 11.57 21.18 -17.80
N PRO A 478 12.33 20.11 -18.15
CA PRO A 478 13.77 20.03 -17.93
C PRO A 478 14.59 21.16 -18.56
N GLU A 479 14.05 21.92 -19.51
CA GLU A 479 14.71 23.10 -20.08
C GLU A 479 14.88 24.28 -19.10
N PHE A 480 14.11 24.29 -18.01
CA PHE A 480 14.17 25.32 -16.96
C PHE A 480 14.99 24.82 -15.78
N ALA A 481 16.31 24.93 -15.83
CA ALA A 481 17.15 24.55 -14.70
C ALA A 481 16.89 25.46 -13.47
N PHE A 482 16.65 24.84 -12.31
CA PHE A 482 16.52 25.52 -11.02
C PHE A 482 16.97 24.58 -9.90
N THR A 483 17.77 25.08 -8.97
CA THR A 483 18.08 24.41 -7.71
C THR A 483 17.73 25.33 -6.54
N LEU A 484 17.10 24.79 -5.51
CA LEU A 484 16.76 25.52 -4.29
C LEU A 484 18.00 25.61 -3.37
N GLU A 485 19.06 26.23 -3.89
CA GLU A 485 20.37 26.39 -3.25
C GLU A 485 20.87 27.83 -3.44
N GLY A 486 21.53 28.38 -2.43
CA GLY A 486 21.94 29.80 -2.39
C GLY A 486 20.93 30.70 -1.65
N GLY A 487 21.35 31.94 -1.39
CA GLY A 487 20.47 32.96 -0.81
C GLY A 487 19.51 33.51 -1.86
N HIS A 488 18.52 34.31 -1.44
CA HIS A 488 17.52 34.89 -2.34
C HIS A 488 18.09 35.57 -3.59
N ASP A 489 19.23 36.29 -3.49
CA ASP A 489 19.88 36.92 -4.66
C ASP A 489 20.28 35.91 -5.75
N GLU A 490 20.74 34.72 -5.36
CA GLU A 490 21.11 33.66 -6.30
C GLU A 490 19.87 33.00 -6.90
N LEU A 491 18.86 32.74 -6.07
CA LEU A 491 17.58 32.22 -6.55
C LEU A 491 16.92 33.19 -7.54
N ASP A 492 16.99 34.49 -7.28
CA ASP A 492 16.45 35.53 -8.17
C ASP A 492 17.17 35.55 -9.52
N ARG A 493 18.49 35.32 -9.56
CA ARG A 493 19.25 35.16 -10.82
C ARG A 493 18.77 33.93 -11.60
N GLN A 494 18.57 32.80 -10.94
CA GLN A 494 18.04 31.58 -11.58
C GLN A 494 16.62 31.81 -12.13
N ILE A 495 15.74 32.43 -11.34
CA ILE A 495 14.36 32.76 -11.74
C ILE A 495 14.36 33.73 -12.93
N ALA A 496 15.23 34.74 -12.94
CA ALA A 496 15.38 35.66 -14.07
C ALA A 496 15.75 34.90 -15.36
N ALA A 497 16.67 33.94 -15.29
CA ALA A 497 17.04 33.11 -16.44
C ALA A 497 15.87 32.26 -16.97
N ILE A 498 15.01 31.72 -16.08
CA ILE A 498 13.79 31.01 -16.47
C ILE A 498 12.82 31.97 -17.18
N ARG A 499 12.62 33.18 -16.63
CA ARG A 499 11.75 34.20 -17.22
C ARG A 499 12.20 34.63 -18.62
N GLU A 500 13.50 34.79 -18.85
CA GLU A 500 14.02 35.09 -20.19
C GLU A 500 13.76 33.96 -21.19
N LYS A 501 13.97 32.70 -20.79
CA LYS A 501 13.66 31.54 -21.64
C LYS A 501 12.18 31.46 -22.00
N LEU A 502 11.29 31.89 -21.11
CA LEU A 502 9.84 31.90 -21.34
C LEU A 502 9.39 32.98 -22.33
N LYS A 503 10.19 34.04 -22.57
CA LYS A 503 9.88 35.09 -23.55
C LYS A 503 10.20 34.70 -25.00
N VAL A 504 11.08 33.71 -25.19
CA VAL A 504 11.62 33.32 -26.50
C VAL A 504 10.70 32.31 -27.23
N LYS A 505 9.66 31.82 -26.54
CA LYS A 505 8.65 30.89 -27.06
C LYS A 505 7.30 31.58 -27.13
#